data_AF-A0A838RZ53-F1
#
_entry.id   AF-A0A838RZ53-F1
#
_cell.length_a   1.000
_cell.length_b   1.000
_cell.length_c   1.000
_cell.angle_alpha   90.00
_cell.angle_beta   90.00
_cell.angle_gamma   90.00
#
_symmetry.space_group_name_H-M   'P 1'
#
loop_
_entity.id
_entity.type
_entity.pdbx_description
1 polymer ?
#
loop_
_entity_poly.entity_id
_entity_poly.type
_entity_poly.pdbx_seq_one_letter_code
_entity_poly.pdbx_strand_id
1 'polypeptide(L)'
;DQLDRSVDELELSVRSYNCLKNADIRTIRDLVQRSEREMLATKNFGKKSLNEIKEILNGMGLDFGMEFDEQGNPIPGSGGRDGAEAADFEADDEQ
;
A
#
# COMPACT_ATOMS: atom_id res chain seq x y z
N ASP A 1 1.61 -14.36 -5.98
CA ASP A 1 1.45 -13.47 -4.82
C ASP A 1 1.94 -12.07 -5.17
N GLN A 2 1.06 -11.06 -5.18
CA GLN A 2 1.47 -9.68 -5.49
C GLN A 2 2.30 -9.06 -4.34
N LEU A 3 2.16 -9.56 -3.12
CA LEU A 3 2.76 -9.04 -1.89
C LEU A 3 4.27 -9.31 -1.79
N ASP A 4 4.75 -10.41 -2.38
CA ASP A 4 6.18 -10.76 -2.37
C ASP A 4 6.96 -10.08 -3.50
N ARG A 5 6.29 -9.27 -4.32
CA ARG A 5 6.97 -8.42 -5.31
C ARG A 5 7.80 -7.37 -4.62
N SER A 6 8.91 -7.02 -5.25
CA SER A 6 9.79 -5.95 -4.77
C SER A 6 9.16 -4.59 -5.06
N VAL A 7 9.36 -3.62 -4.16
CA VAL A 7 8.95 -2.24 -4.43
C VAL A 7 9.70 -1.63 -5.62
N ASP A 8 10.83 -2.23 -6.02
CA ASP A 8 11.61 -1.92 -7.22
C ASP A 8 10.82 -2.17 -8.53
N GLU A 9 9.84 -3.08 -8.52
CA GLU A 9 8.99 -3.39 -9.69
C GLU A 9 7.80 -2.44 -9.80
N LEU A 10 7.42 -1.79 -8.70
CA LEU A 10 6.50 -0.66 -8.74
C LEU A 10 7.32 0.48 -9.34
N GLU A 11 7.00 0.95 -10.54
CA GLU A 11 7.70 2.03 -11.27
C GLU A 11 7.60 3.38 -10.53
N LEU A 12 8.19 3.43 -9.34
CA LEU A 12 8.17 4.53 -8.40
C LEU A 12 9.21 5.57 -8.78
N SER A 13 8.97 6.81 -8.37
CA SER A 13 9.98 7.84 -8.50
C SER A 13 11.25 7.44 -7.72
N VAL A 14 12.43 7.82 -8.24
CA VAL A 14 13.72 7.62 -7.56
C VAL A 14 13.70 8.15 -6.12
N ARG A 15 12.88 9.16 -5.84
CA ARG A 15 12.66 9.68 -4.48
C ARG A 15 11.91 8.68 -3.63
N SER A 16 10.74 8.23 -4.07
CA SER A 16 9.91 7.25 -3.34
C SER A 16 10.70 5.94 -3.13
N TYR A 17 11.41 5.45 -4.15
CA TYR A 17 12.32 4.30 -4.05
C TYR A 17 13.39 4.48 -2.96
N ASN A 18 14.12 5.59 -2.98
CA ASN A 18 15.14 5.87 -1.97
C ASN A 18 14.53 6.01 -0.57
N CYS A 19 13.30 6.54 -0.45
CA CYS A 19 12.63 6.67 0.84
C CYS A 19 12.25 5.29 1.41
N LEU A 20 11.70 4.40 0.60
CA LEU A 20 11.38 3.02 0.95
C LEU A 20 12.63 2.25 1.37
N LYS A 21 13.69 2.35 0.57
CA LYS A 21 14.98 1.71 0.85
C LYS A 21 15.63 2.18 2.16
N ASN A 22 15.50 3.46 2.51
CA ASN A 22 15.98 3.98 3.79
C ASN A 22 15.10 3.57 4.99
N ALA A 23 13.84 3.22 4.74
CA ALA A 23 12.92 2.68 5.75
C ALA A 23 13.03 1.15 5.89
N ASP A 24 14.05 0.52 5.28
CA ASP A 24 14.24 -0.93 5.17
C ASP A 24 13.07 -1.67 4.48
N ILE A 25 12.23 -0.96 3.73
CA ILE A 25 11.13 -1.55 2.96
C ILE A 25 11.65 -2.02 1.61
N ARG A 26 11.58 -3.33 1.37
CA ARG A 26 12.02 -3.96 0.11
C ARG A 26 10.90 -4.62 -0.68
N THR A 27 9.85 -5.06 0.01
CA THR A 27 8.72 -5.78 -0.59
C THR A 27 7.42 -5.01 -0.38
N ILE A 28 6.42 -5.30 -1.22
CA ILE A 28 5.08 -4.75 -1.06
C ILE A 28 4.53 -5.15 0.32
N ARG A 29 4.74 -6.39 0.76
CA ARG A 29 4.38 -6.89 2.10
C ARG A 29 4.89 -5.99 3.22
N ASP A 30 6.15 -5.55 3.19
CA ASP A 30 6.69 -4.64 4.21
C ASP A 30 6.10 -3.24 4.09
N LEU A 31 5.82 -2.81 2.86
CA LEU A 31 5.24 -1.50 2.60
C LEU A 31 3.83 -1.38 3.18
N VAL A 32 2.95 -2.35 2.93
CA VAL A 32 1.55 -2.31 3.38
C VAL A 32 1.40 -2.57 4.88
N GLN A 33 2.36 -3.24 5.51
CA GLN A 33 2.43 -3.36 6.98
C GLN A 33 2.78 -2.04 7.66
N ARG A 34 3.43 -1.11 6.95
CA ARG A 34 3.74 0.22 7.49
C ARG A 34 2.51 1.11 7.40
N SER A 35 2.36 1.98 8.41
CA SER A 35 1.29 2.97 8.41
C SER A 35 1.74 4.28 7.75
N GLU A 36 0.79 5.00 7.17
CA GLU A 36 0.99 6.36 6.64
C GLU A 36 1.64 7.28 7.68
N ARG A 37 1.28 7.10 8.96
CA ARG A 37 1.81 7.88 10.09
C ARG A 37 3.30 7.61 10.33
N GLU A 38 3.74 6.35 10.23
CA GLU A 38 5.16 5.99 10.36
C GLU A 38 5.98 6.49 9.16
N MET A 39 5.40 6.39 7.96
CA MET A 39 6.00 6.94 6.74
C MET A 39 6.19 8.46 6.88
N LEU A 40 5.14 9.22 7.23
CA LEU A 40 5.21 10.68 7.44
C LEU A 40 6.10 11.09 8.62
N ALA A 41 6.27 10.24 9.63
CA ALA A 41 7.20 10.50 10.74
C ALA A 41 8.67 10.38 10.30
N THR A 42 8.93 9.62 9.23
CA THR A 42 10.28 9.47 8.68
C THR A 42 10.66 10.75 7.96
N LYS A 43 11.72 11.42 8.42
CA LYS A 43 12.19 12.74 7.95
C LYS A 43 12.47 12.82 6.44
N ASN A 44 12.61 11.67 5.78
CA ASN A 44 12.90 11.52 4.35
C ASN A 44 11.62 11.38 3.49
N PHE A 45 10.47 11.11 4.10
CA PHE A 45 9.19 10.93 3.42
C PHE A 45 8.42 12.25 3.35
N GLY A 46 8.13 12.69 2.12
CA GLY A 46 7.27 13.85 1.88
C GLY A 46 5.83 13.43 1.58
N LYS A 47 4.87 14.34 1.83
CA LYS A 47 3.46 14.18 1.44
C LYS A 47 3.28 13.73 -0.02
N LYS A 48 4.15 14.21 -0.91
CA LYS A 48 4.14 13.86 -2.35
C LYS A 48 4.50 12.39 -2.60
N SER A 49 5.62 11.92 -2.04
CA SER A 49 6.05 10.52 -2.18
C SER A 49 5.06 9.55 -1.53
N LEU A 50 4.46 9.95 -0.40
CA LEU A 50 3.44 9.15 0.24
C LEU A 50 2.18 9.02 -0.63
N ASN A 51 1.69 10.11 -1.21
CA ASN A 51 0.51 10.08 -2.07
C ASN A 51 0.76 9.26 -3.36
N GLU A 52 1.97 9.34 -3.94
CA GLU A 52 2.36 8.49 -5.08
C GLU A 52 2.23 6.99 -4.74
N ILE A 53 2.76 6.58 -3.60
CA ILE A 53 2.70 5.17 -3.19
C ILE A 53 1.27 4.76 -2.86
N LYS A 54 0.50 5.63 -2.18
CA LYS A 54 -0.90 5.39 -1.84
C LYS A 54 -1.75 5.13 -3.09
N GLU A 55 -1.61 5.96 -4.12
CA GLU A 55 -2.32 5.80 -5.39
C GLU A 55 -1.99 4.45 -6.06
N ILE A 56 -0.71 4.05 -6.05
CA ILE A 56 -0.27 2.78 -6.65
C ILE A 56 -0.83 1.59 -5.87
N LEU A 57 -0.79 1.64 -4.53
CA LEU A 57 -1.37 0.59 -3.68
C LEU A 57 -2.88 0.51 -3.88
N ASN A 58 -3.57 1.65 -3.92
CA ASN A 58 -5.01 1.72 -4.13
C ASN A 58 -5.42 1.15 -5.50
N GLY A 59 -4.63 1.41 -6.54
CA GLY A 59 -4.81 0.79 -7.86
C GLY A 59 -4.67 -0.74 -7.87
N MET A 60 -4.05 -1.32 -6.85
CA MET A 60 -3.93 -2.77 -6.64
C MET A 60 -4.93 -3.32 -5.61
N GLY A 61 -5.78 -2.46 -5.03
CA GLY A 61 -6.69 -2.82 -3.93
C GLY A 61 -5.98 -3.04 -2.59
N LEU A 62 -4.81 -2.42 -2.40
CA LEU A 62 -4.01 -2.48 -1.18
C LEU A 62 -4.02 -1.11 -0.48
N ASP A 63 -3.82 -1.13 0.84
CA ASP A 63 -3.72 0.09 1.66
C ASP A 63 -2.60 -0.04 2.70
N PHE A 64 -2.21 1.09 3.28
CA PHE A 64 -1.26 1.15 4.38
C PHE A 64 -1.90 0.69 5.70
N GLY A 65 -1.08 0.09 6.55
CA GLY A 65 -1.55 -0.46 7.83
C GLY A 65 -2.43 -1.70 7.66
N MET A 66 -2.28 -2.44 6.56
CA MET A 66 -2.84 -3.78 6.44
C MET A 66 -1.97 -4.74 7.27
N GLU A 67 -2.60 -5.44 8.21
CA GLU A 67 -1.94 -6.52 8.95
C GLU A 67 -2.10 -7.84 8.21
N PHE A 68 -1.02 -8.61 8.16
CA PHE A 68 -1.01 -9.97 7.61
C PHE A 68 -0.96 -10.96 8.77
N ASP A 69 -1.74 -12.04 8.67
CA ASP A 69 -1.65 -13.16 9.60
C ASP A 69 -0.32 -13.92 9.42
N GLU A 70 -0.02 -14.86 10.32
CA GLU A 70 1.17 -15.73 10.25
C GLU A 70 1.23 -16.57 8.95
N GLN A 71 0.14 -16.62 8.19
CA GLN A 71 0.00 -17.36 6.94
C GLN A 71 0.14 -16.43 5.72
N GLY A 72 0.35 -15.13 5.94
CA GLY A 72 0.54 -14.11 4.93
C GLY A 72 -0.75 -13.62 4.25
N ASN A 73 -1.91 -13.88 4.85
CA ASN A 73 -3.19 -13.37 4.39
C ASN A 73 -3.51 -12.02 5.06
N PRO A 74 -4.04 -11.04 4.31
CA PRO A 74 -4.50 -9.79 4.92
C PRO A 74 -5.66 -10.08 5.87
N ILE A 75 -5.58 -9.58 7.11
CA ILE A 75 -6.65 -9.75 8.12
C ILE A 75 -7.77 -8.74 7.80
N PRO A 76 -8.96 -9.19 7.36
CA PRO A 76 -10.05 -8.28 7.08
C PRO A 76 -10.55 -7.65 8.38
N GLY A 77 -10.44 -6.33 8.50
CA GLY A 77 -11.02 -5.54 9.59
C GLY A 77 -10.03 -4.84 10.55
N SER A 78 -8.71 -4.98 10.36
CA SER A 78 -7.70 -4.24 11.13
C SER A 78 -7.19 -2.97 10.46
N GLY A 79 -7.26 -2.89 9.12
CA GLY A 79 -6.98 -1.66 8.37
C GLY A 79 -7.94 -0.54 8.79
N GLY A 80 -7.39 0.61 9.18
CA GLY A 80 -8.13 1.77 9.66
C GLY A 80 -9.37 2.06 8.81
N ARG A 81 -10.49 2.37 9.48
CA ARG A 81 -11.83 2.58 8.92
C ARG A 81 -11.95 3.87 8.09
N ASP A 82 -10.93 4.22 7.32
CA ASP A 82 -10.82 5.52 6.64
C ASP A 82 -11.35 5.51 5.19
N GLY A 83 -11.96 4.41 4.73
CA GLY A 83 -12.56 4.34 3.40
C GLY A 83 -13.61 3.24 3.27
N ALA A 84 -14.82 3.48 3.79
CA ALA A 84 -16.00 2.89 3.18
C ALA A 84 -16.18 3.47 1.76
N GLU A 85 -16.88 2.73 0.88
CA GLU A 85 -17.27 3.07 -0.50
C GLU A 85 -16.16 2.81 -1.56
N ALA A 86 -16.35 2.03 -2.64
CA ALA A 86 -17.52 1.41 -3.23
C ALA A 86 -17.12 0.09 -3.90
N ALA A 87 -17.85 -0.99 -3.61
CA ALA A 87 -17.96 -2.08 -4.56
C ALA A 87 -18.91 -1.58 -5.65
N ASP A 88 -18.35 -1.09 -6.75
CA ASP A 88 -19.09 -0.93 -8.00
C ASP A 88 -19.35 -2.33 -8.54
N PHE A 89 -20.46 -2.91 -8.07
CA PHE A 89 -21.07 -4.07 -8.71
C PHE A 89 -21.78 -3.51 -9.95
N GLU A 90 -21.03 -3.24 -11.02
CA GLU A 90 -21.62 -3.20 -12.35
C GLU A 90 -22.10 -4.62 -12.65
N ALA A 91 -23.37 -4.87 -12.30
CA ALA A 91 -24.11 -6.01 -12.76
C ALA A 91 -24.21 -5.90 -14.28
N ASP A 92 -23.74 -6.93 -14.99
CA ASP A 92 -24.06 -7.20 -16.39
C ASP A 92 -25.54 -6.93 -16.66
N ASP A 93 -25.83 -5.84 -17.39
CA ASP A 93 -27.11 -5.65 -18.06
C ASP A 93 -27.10 -6.54 -19.30
N GLU A 94 -27.62 -7.75 -19.14
CA GLU A 94 -27.91 -8.67 -20.23
C GLU A 94 -29.36 -8.42 -20.69
N GLN A 95 -29.54 -7.82 -21.87
CA GLN A 95 -30.78 -7.80 -22.65
C GLN A 95 -30.52 -7.77 -24.15
#